data_AF-A0A7W5H1Q6-F1
#
_entry.id   AF-A0A7W5H1Q6-F1
#
_cell.length_a   1.000
_cell.length_b   1.000
_cell.length_c   1.000
_cell.angle_alpha   90.00
_cell.angle_beta   90.00
_cell.angle_gamma   90.00
#
_symmetry.space_group_name_H-M   'P 1'
#
loop_
_entity.id
_entity.type
_entity.pdbx_description
1 polymer ?
#
loop_
_entity_poly.entity_id
_entity_poly.type
_entity_poly.pdbx_seq_one_letter_code
_entity_poly.pdbx_strand_id
1 'polypeptide(L)'
;MRKLLLLFPILGMLVSCTPKPMAGGGLMGVSNSKVKETVPYGMVWIKPGAFMMGPNDQDAFWSYKGQSKMVSVDAFWMDQTEITNAQYRQFVVWVRDSITRKLLASANPEKWTMRRDTSHLNWERPIPWNRSWTKASGEEDPVKDSLWNCLKDYNNHFEILDYQYKWLDIEQAAKECNKFDRSLGRYPSNSYALVDDYYMDNGTIKIRTKRISPIHSMNDFYMTKIINAYPDRLAFVSDFTYSYNDPTTKYFILNAYDRYPVVGVTWEQANAFCAWRTNYVNRKSGYVGQDYRLPTEAEFEWAARGGKQQAMYPWGSPYIRDAKGCFLANFKPMRGNYRADGAVRTAQVASYPPNGYGLYDMAGNVSEWTESAYLPVSANEMSDLNPSFTYNAKASDPDILKRKIIKGGSWKDVAAYLQCGARSFEYQNVSRSYIGFRCVKSTNLRRITKTNY
;
A
#
# COMPACT_ATOMS: atom_id res chain seq x y z
N MET A 1 50.93 48.72 33.54
CA MET A 1 51.07 48.39 32.11
C MET A 1 51.02 46.86 31.98
N ARG A 2 50.23 46.32 31.03
CA ARG A 2 50.36 45.03 30.26
C ARG A 2 50.78 43.75 31.04
N LYS A 3 50.34 42.50 30.80
CA LYS A 3 49.42 41.72 29.92
C LYS A 3 49.43 40.29 30.57
N LEU A 4 48.28 39.65 30.83
CA LEU A 4 47.64 38.52 30.10
C LEU A 4 48.43 37.18 29.97
N LEU A 5 47.73 36.07 30.32
CA LEU A 5 47.81 34.64 29.89
C LEU A 5 48.02 33.64 31.05
N LEU A 6 46.96 32.99 31.54
CA LEU A 6 46.33 31.70 31.11
C LEU A 6 46.95 30.47 31.78
N LEU A 7 46.16 29.79 32.62
CA LEU A 7 45.95 28.33 32.68
C LEU A 7 45.12 27.98 33.94
N PHE A 8 43.85 27.59 33.75
CA PHE A 8 43.08 26.84 34.75
C PHE A 8 42.60 25.53 34.11
N PRO A 9 42.88 24.36 34.70
CA PRO A 9 42.48 23.08 34.12
C PRO A 9 41.02 22.75 34.47
N ILE A 10 40.27 22.41 33.43
CA ILE A 10 39.35 21.25 33.31
C ILE A 10 38.55 20.92 34.58
N LEU A 11 37.36 21.48 34.70
CA LEU A 11 36.27 20.92 35.52
C LEU A 11 35.37 20.06 34.62
N GLY A 12 35.76 18.81 34.42
CA GLY A 12 34.91 17.79 33.83
C GLY A 12 34.07 17.12 34.92
N MET A 13 32.75 17.34 34.90
CA MET A 13 31.75 16.38 35.40
C MET A 13 30.38 16.75 34.85
N LEU A 14 30.12 16.34 33.61
CA LEU A 14 28.75 16.18 33.12
C LEU A 14 28.16 14.96 33.85
N VAL A 15 27.41 15.23 34.91
CA VAL A 15 26.56 14.24 35.59
C VAL A 15 25.55 13.74 34.57
N SER A 16 25.82 12.57 34.01
CA SER A 16 24.84 11.77 33.28
C SER A 16 23.76 11.35 34.26
N CYS A 17 22.62 12.07 34.25
CA CYS A 17 21.41 11.65 34.93
C CYS A 17 20.78 10.48 34.19
N THR A 18 21.34 9.28 34.33
CA THR A 18 20.55 8.06 34.22
C THR A 18 19.82 7.87 35.56
N PRO A 19 18.48 7.72 35.57
CA PRO A 19 17.77 7.49 36.81
C PRO A 19 18.24 6.15 37.39
N LYS A 20 18.92 6.19 38.54
CA LYS A 20 19.19 4.99 39.32
C LYS A 20 17.85 4.40 39.78
N PRO A 21 17.63 3.08 39.70
CA PRO A 21 16.43 2.48 40.27
C PRO A 21 16.43 2.76 41.78
N MET A 22 15.39 3.45 42.27
CA MET A 22 15.19 3.62 43.71
C MET A 22 14.98 2.25 44.35
N ALA A 23 15.62 2.04 45.49
CA ALA A 23 15.64 0.81 46.27
C ALA A 23 14.29 0.51 46.97
N GLY A 24 13.19 0.47 46.21
CA GLY A 24 11.92 -0.10 46.63
C GLY A 24 11.58 -1.21 45.65
N GLY A 25 11.36 -2.43 46.14
CA GLY A 25 11.07 -3.63 45.33
C GLY A 25 9.75 -3.60 44.54
N GLY A 26 9.26 -2.42 44.16
CA GLY A 26 8.10 -2.24 43.30
C GLY A 26 8.44 -2.57 41.85
N LEU A 27 7.49 -3.22 41.16
CA LEU A 27 7.56 -3.46 39.73
C LEU A 27 7.55 -2.11 38.99
N MET A 28 8.72 -1.63 38.59
CA MET A 28 8.87 -0.47 37.71
C MET A 28 8.97 -0.96 36.27
N GLY A 29 8.16 -0.39 35.37
CA GLY A 29 8.21 -0.71 33.95
C GLY A 29 9.55 -0.29 33.33
N VAL A 30 10.30 -1.24 32.79
CA VAL A 30 11.46 -0.94 31.96
C VAL A 30 10.95 -0.58 30.57
N SER A 31 11.16 0.67 30.15
CA SER A 31 10.84 1.07 28.77
C SER A 31 11.84 0.44 27.83
N ASN A 32 11.36 -0.39 26.91
CA ASN A 32 12.09 -0.60 25.66
C ASN A 32 12.23 0.77 24.95
N SER A 33 13.28 0.93 24.15
CA SER A 33 13.70 2.20 23.51
C SER A 33 12.54 3.11 23.09
N LYS A 34 12.70 4.44 23.27
CA LYS A 34 11.70 5.44 22.85
C LYS A 34 11.27 5.16 21.41
N VAL A 35 9.99 4.86 21.21
CA VAL A 35 9.39 4.67 19.88
C VAL A 35 9.56 5.97 19.10
N LYS A 36 10.51 6.00 18.18
CA LYS A 36 10.70 7.10 17.22
C LYS A 36 9.83 6.84 15.99
N GLU A 37 8.52 6.81 16.19
CA GLU A 37 7.60 6.82 15.04
C GLU A 37 7.42 8.26 14.58
N THR A 38 8.02 8.60 13.43
CA THR A 38 7.82 9.88 12.75
C THR A 38 6.53 9.85 11.94
N VAL A 39 5.88 11.00 11.80
CA VAL A 39 4.72 11.17 10.92
C VAL A 39 5.12 10.78 9.49
N PRO A 40 4.47 9.77 8.86
CA PRO A 40 4.76 9.43 7.47
C PRO A 40 4.37 10.59 6.55
N TYR A 41 5.23 10.89 5.57
CA TYR A 41 4.97 11.96 4.61
C TYR A 41 3.68 11.69 3.82
N GLY A 42 2.81 12.70 3.73
CA GLY A 42 1.54 12.63 3.00
C GLY A 42 0.45 11.80 3.66
N MET A 43 0.65 11.36 4.92
CA MET A 43 -0.36 10.63 5.69
C MET A 43 -0.96 11.46 6.80
N VAL A 44 -2.21 11.16 7.12
CA VAL A 44 -2.96 11.75 8.22
C VAL A 44 -3.21 10.71 9.31
N TRP A 45 -3.20 11.17 10.56
CA TRP A 45 -3.54 10.35 11.72
C TRP A 45 -5.03 10.14 11.83
N ILE A 46 -5.45 8.88 11.83
CA ILE A 46 -6.83 8.49 12.11
C ILE A 46 -6.91 8.02 13.55
N LYS A 47 -7.76 8.69 14.34
CA LYS A 47 -7.96 8.38 15.76
C LYS A 47 -8.66 7.01 15.91
N PRO A 48 -8.36 6.27 16.99
CA PRO A 48 -9.11 5.06 17.30
C PRO A 48 -10.53 5.43 17.72
N GLY A 49 -11.48 4.52 17.54
CA GLY A 49 -12.86 4.75 17.93
C GLY A 49 -13.78 3.60 17.56
N ALA A 50 -15.05 3.73 17.95
CA ALA A 50 -16.10 2.80 17.58
C ALA A 50 -17.15 3.50 16.70
N PHE A 51 -17.69 2.79 15.72
CA PHE A 51 -18.72 3.30 14.82
C PHE A 51 -19.67 2.21 14.34
N MET A 52 -20.81 2.65 13.83
CA MET A 52 -21.75 1.77 13.14
C MET A 52 -21.26 1.54 11.72
N MET A 53 -20.66 0.37 11.48
CA MET A 53 -20.23 -0.07 10.16
C MET A 53 -21.40 -0.68 9.42
N GLY A 54 -21.55 -0.34 8.13
CA GLY A 54 -22.56 -0.92 7.28
C GLY A 54 -23.24 0.09 6.36
N PRO A 55 -24.19 -0.37 5.54
CA PRO A 55 -24.87 0.46 4.56
C PRO A 55 -25.66 1.58 5.24
N ASN A 56 -25.57 2.78 4.67
CA ASN A 56 -26.35 3.94 5.13
C ASN A 56 -27.77 3.95 4.53
N ASP A 57 -27.93 3.35 3.36
CA ASP A 57 -29.18 3.26 2.60
C ASP A 57 -29.24 1.90 1.88
N GLN A 58 -30.36 1.62 1.21
CA GLN A 58 -30.52 0.48 0.34
C GLN A 58 -29.51 0.55 -0.83
N ASP A 59 -28.90 -0.59 -1.15
CA ASP A 59 -28.01 -0.69 -2.30
C ASP A 59 -28.78 -0.43 -3.61
N ALA A 60 -28.07 0.05 -4.63
CA ALA A 60 -28.64 0.48 -5.91
C ALA A 60 -29.46 -0.61 -6.63
N PHE A 61 -29.18 -1.88 -6.34
CA PHE A 61 -29.86 -3.04 -6.93
C PHE A 61 -30.88 -3.71 -6.01
N TRP A 62 -31.13 -3.17 -4.80
CA TRP A 62 -32.01 -3.76 -3.77
C TRP A 62 -31.73 -5.24 -3.43
N SER A 63 -30.55 -5.74 -3.78
CA SER A 63 -30.21 -7.16 -3.68
C SER A 63 -29.45 -7.50 -2.40
N TYR A 64 -28.75 -6.52 -1.82
CA TYR A 64 -27.92 -6.71 -0.63
C TYR A 64 -28.63 -6.18 0.64
N LYS A 65 -28.82 -7.07 1.63
CA LYS A 65 -29.29 -6.73 2.98
C LYS A 65 -28.14 -6.87 3.98
N GLY A 66 -27.12 -6.03 3.85
CA GLY A 66 -26.05 -5.95 4.85
C GLY A 66 -26.60 -5.43 6.19
N GLN A 67 -26.31 -6.11 7.28
CA GLN A 67 -26.66 -5.61 8.62
C GLN A 67 -25.60 -4.59 9.07
N SER A 68 -26.06 -3.50 9.66
CA SER A 68 -25.16 -2.56 10.34
C SER A 68 -24.77 -3.13 11.70
N LYS A 69 -23.49 -3.03 12.05
CA LYS A 69 -22.98 -3.47 13.36
C LYS A 69 -21.99 -2.48 13.95
N MET A 70 -21.88 -2.47 15.27
CA MET A 70 -20.91 -1.62 15.96
C MET A 70 -19.54 -2.28 15.92
N VAL A 71 -18.54 -1.55 15.40
CA VAL A 71 -17.16 -2.05 15.29
C VAL A 71 -16.21 -1.04 15.91
N SER A 72 -15.12 -1.54 16.48
CA SER A 72 -14.03 -0.76 17.03
C SER A 72 -12.82 -0.85 16.12
N VAL A 73 -12.21 0.29 15.82
CA VAL A 73 -11.02 0.39 14.96
C VAL A 73 -9.90 1.08 15.74
N ASP A 74 -8.71 0.50 15.69
CA ASP A 74 -7.50 1.08 16.26
C ASP A 74 -7.04 2.32 15.50
N ALA A 75 -6.04 3.01 16.06
CA ALA A 75 -5.43 4.14 15.39
C ALA A 75 -4.56 3.67 14.23
N PHE A 76 -4.48 4.45 13.15
CA PHE A 76 -3.59 4.18 12.03
C PHE A 76 -3.28 5.47 11.26
N TRP A 77 -2.26 5.40 10.42
CA TRP A 77 -1.95 6.42 9.43
C TRP A 77 -2.60 6.06 8.10
N MET A 78 -3.17 7.03 7.39
CA MET A 78 -3.75 6.86 6.07
C MET A 78 -3.26 7.95 5.13
N ASP A 79 -2.96 7.60 3.88
CA ASP A 79 -2.62 8.61 2.88
C ASP A 79 -3.76 9.62 2.71
N GLN A 80 -3.38 10.90 2.65
CA GLN A 80 -4.32 12.02 2.56
C GLN A 80 -5.17 11.97 1.28
N THR A 81 -4.60 11.47 0.20
CA THR A 81 -5.22 11.28 -1.12
C THR A 81 -4.98 9.87 -1.62
N GLU A 82 -5.60 9.49 -2.72
CA GLU A 82 -5.21 8.30 -3.50
C GLU A 82 -3.76 8.44 -3.99
N ILE A 83 -3.12 7.29 -4.26
CA ILE A 83 -1.77 7.27 -4.84
C ILE A 83 -1.82 7.88 -6.23
N THR A 84 -1.01 8.90 -6.44
CA THR A 84 -0.89 9.61 -7.72
C THR A 84 -0.03 8.85 -8.72
N ASN A 85 -0.20 9.14 -10.01
CA ASN A 85 0.67 8.62 -11.07
C ASN A 85 2.15 8.92 -10.79
N ALA A 86 2.48 10.10 -10.28
CA ALA A 86 3.87 10.47 -9.94
C ALA A 86 4.44 9.59 -8.81
N GLN A 87 3.66 9.34 -7.75
CA GLN A 87 4.07 8.45 -6.66
C GLN A 87 4.23 7.01 -7.13
N TYR A 88 3.30 6.50 -7.94
CA TYR A 88 3.40 5.16 -8.49
C TYR A 88 4.56 5.02 -9.49
N ARG A 89 4.87 6.07 -10.26
CA ARG A 89 6.05 6.11 -11.14
C ARG A 89 7.35 5.96 -10.38
N GLN A 90 7.43 6.44 -9.14
CA GLN A 90 8.59 6.21 -8.28
C GLN A 90 8.84 4.72 -8.06
N PHE A 91 7.77 3.93 -7.87
CA PHE A 91 7.86 2.48 -7.75
C PHE A 91 8.34 1.83 -9.05
N VAL A 92 7.72 2.17 -10.18
CA VAL A 92 8.09 1.62 -11.50
C VAL A 92 9.56 1.93 -11.84
N VAL A 93 9.99 3.17 -11.65
CA VAL A 93 11.38 3.59 -11.87
C VAL A 93 12.33 2.86 -10.92
N TRP A 94 11.93 2.65 -9.66
CA TRP A 94 12.75 1.87 -8.73
C TRP A 94 12.90 0.41 -9.17
N VAL A 95 11.83 -0.21 -9.70
CA VAL A 95 11.88 -1.59 -10.22
C VAL A 95 12.81 -1.68 -11.42
N ARG A 96 12.68 -0.75 -12.39
CA ARG A 96 13.59 -0.62 -13.53
C ARG A 96 15.05 -0.50 -13.07
N ASP A 97 15.32 0.41 -12.14
CA ASP A 97 16.67 0.65 -11.61
C ASP A 97 17.21 -0.57 -10.84
N SER A 98 16.35 -1.28 -10.11
CA SER A 98 16.69 -2.51 -9.39
C SER A 98 17.13 -3.62 -10.35
N ILE A 99 16.35 -3.87 -11.40
CA ILE A 99 16.67 -4.86 -12.44
C ILE A 99 17.99 -4.47 -13.11
N THR A 100 18.12 -3.21 -13.51
CA THR A 100 19.32 -2.68 -14.18
C THR A 100 20.57 -2.84 -13.32
N ARG A 101 20.47 -2.57 -12.01
CA ARG A 101 21.58 -2.77 -11.06
C ARG A 101 21.93 -4.24 -10.87
N LYS A 102 20.96 -5.15 -10.84
CA LYS A 102 21.24 -6.60 -10.81
C LYS A 102 21.99 -7.05 -12.05
N LEU A 103 21.60 -6.56 -13.24
CA LEU A 103 22.31 -6.82 -14.49
C LEU A 103 23.74 -6.30 -14.45
N LEU A 104 23.92 -5.05 -14.02
CA LEU A 104 25.25 -4.44 -13.86
C LEU A 104 26.11 -5.16 -12.82
N ALA A 105 25.52 -5.60 -11.71
CA ALA A 105 26.21 -6.36 -10.67
C ALA A 105 26.62 -7.75 -11.15
N SER A 106 25.86 -8.36 -12.06
CA SER A 106 26.25 -9.65 -12.68
C SER A 106 27.50 -9.52 -13.57
N ALA A 107 27.70 -8.35 -14.19
CA ALA A 107 28.86 -8.07 -15.04
C ALA A 107 30.07 -7.55 -14.23
N ASN A 108 29.83 -6.68 -13.25
CA ASN A 108 30.89 -6.15 -12.37
C ASN A 108 30.39 -6.05 -10.92
N PRO A 109 30.54 -7.11 -10.11
CA PRO A 109 30.07 -7.14 -8.74
C PRO A 109 30.71 -6.04 -7.87
N GLU A 110 32.04 -5.89 -7.93
CA GLU A 110 32.80 -4.99 -7.04
C GLU A 110 32.31 -3.54 -7.05
N LYS A 111 31.80 -3.10 -8.20
CA LYS A 111 31.34 -1.73 -8.42
C LYS A 111 29.88 -1.50 -8.03
N TRP A 112 29.05 -2.53 -8.12
CA TRP A 112 27.59 -2.43 -8.05
C TRP A 112 26.97 -3.15 -6.86
N THR A 113 27.77 -3.79 -6.01
CA THR A 113 27.33 -4.38 -4.74
C THR A 113 28.08 -3.75 -3.55
N MET A 114 27.42 -3.57 -2.40
CA MET A 114 28.05 -3.03 -1.18
C MET A 114 28.91 -4.09 -0.45
N ARG A 115 28.56 -5.36 -0.62
CA ARG A 115 29.32 -6.54 -0.17
C ARG A 115 29.61 -7.38 -1.41
N ARG A 116 30.53 -8.36 -1.37
CA ARG A 116 30.72 -9.34 -2.48
C ARG A 116 29.52 -10.30 -2.67
N ASP A 117 28.31 -9.84 -2.39
CA ASP A 117 27.05 -10.56 -2.48
C ASP A 117 26.05 -9.72 -3.30
N THR A 118 25.39 -10.37 -4.25
CA THR A 118 24.40 -9.77 -5.17
C THR A 118 23.13 -9.30 -4.45
N SER A 119 22.91 -9.74 -3.21
CA SER A 119 21.77 -9.33 -2.39
C SER A 119 21.80 -7.86 -1.95
N HIS A 120 22.98 -7.25 -1.88
CA HIS A 120 23.17 -5.87 -1.42
C HIS A 120 23.63 -4.96 -2.55
N LEU A 121 22.68 -4.49 -3.35
CA LEU A 121 22.95 -3.56 -4.46
C LEU A 121 23.44 -2.20 -3.92
N ASN A 122 24.45 -1.64 -4.58
CA ASN A 122 24.91 -0.29 -4.34
C ASN A 122 23.93 0.71 -4.96
N TRP A 123 23.12 1.36 -4.13
CA TRP A 123 22.13 2.37 -4.54
C TRP A 123 22.70 3.79 -4.62
N GLU A 124 23.90 4.03 -4.08
CA GLU A 124 24.54 5.35 -4.07
C GLU A 124 25.11 5.70 -5.44
N ARG A 125 25.53 4.68 -6.20
CA ARG A 125 26.10 4.87 -7.53
C ARG A 125 25.00 5.21 -8.55
N PRO A 126 25.10 6.30 -9.33
CA PRO A 126 24.14 6.59 -10.40
C PRO A 126 24.32 5.64 -11.59
N ILE A 127 23.20 5.23 -12.19
CA ILE A 127 23.19 4.40 -13.40
C ILE A 127 23.47 5.31 -14.62
N PRO A 128 24.44 4.96 -15.49
CA PRO A 128 24.80 5.79 -16.63
C PRO A 128 23.85 5.60 -17.82
N TRP A 129 22.60 6.02 -17.69
CA TRP A 129 21.56 5.88 -18.73
C TRP A 129 21.92 6.49 -20.10
N ASN A 130 22.81 7.50 -20.10
CA ASN A 130 23.26 8.20 -21.31
C ASN A 130 24.47 7.53 -22.00
N ARG A 131 25.06 6.48 -21.43
CA ARG A 131 26.20 5.76 -22.04
C ARG A 131 25.71 4.49 -22.76
N SER A 132 26.43 4.10 -23.81
CA SER A 132 26.24 2.77 -24.41
C SER A 132 26.74 1.69 -23.46
N TRP A 133 25.99 0.60 -23.34
CA TRP A 133 26.30 -0.51 -22.44
C TRP A 133 27.71 -1.10 -22.68
N THR A 134 28.10 -1.23 -23.95
CA THR A 134 29.45 -1.65 -24.39
C THR A 134 30.58 -0.86 -23.72
N LYS A 135 30.38 0.42 -23.38
CA LYS A 135 31.37 1.26 -22.69
C LYS A 135 31.31 1.16 -21.16
N ALA A 136 30.27 0.53 -20.60
CA ALA A 136 29.99 0.49 -19.16
C ALA A 136 30.44 -0.82 -18.49
N SER A 137 30.39 -1.96 -19.20
CA SER A 137 30.71 -3.30 -18.68
C SER A 137 32.05 -3.87 -19.17
N GLY A 138 32.50 -3.51 -20.38
CA GLY A 138 33.68 -4.15 -21.00
C GLY A 138 33.45 -5.61 -21.44
N GLU A 139 32.20 -6.10 -21.35
CA GLU A 139 31.77 -7.43 -21.80
C GLU A 139 30.81 -7.30 -23.00
N GLU A 140 31.00 -8.14 -24.02
CA GLU A 140 30.14 -8.26 -25.20
C GLU A 140 29.09 -9.37 -25.01
N ASP A 141 28.09 -9.16 -24.14
CA ASP A 141 26.96 -10.09 -23.99
C ASP A 141 25.70 -9.55 -24.70
N PRO A 142 25.33 -10.07 -25.88
CA PRO A 142 24.24 -9.52 -26.68
C PRO A 142 22.88 -9.57 -25.98
N VAL A 143 22.67 -10.49 -25.04
CA VAL A 143 21.41 -10.59 -24.27
C VAL A 143 21.31 -9.45 -23.26
N LYS A 144 22.41 -9.16 -22.54
CA LYS A 144 22.47 -8.04 -21.59
C LYS A 144 22.34 -6.70 -22.31
N ASP A 145 22.94 -6.55 -23.49
CA ASP A 145 22.83 -5.35 -24.33
C ASP A 145 21.39 -5.07 -24.76
N SER A 146 20.68 -6.11 -25.24
CA SER A 146 19.27 -6.02 -25.62
C SER A 146 18.41 -5.60 -24.44
N LEU A 147 18.58 -6.27 -23.29
CA LEU A 147 17.82 -5.96 -22.07
C LEU A 147 18.09 -4.56 -21.53
N TRP A 148 19.35 -4.07 -21.60
CA TRP A 148 19.70 -2.70 -21.23
C TRP A 148 18.97 -1.67 -22.08
N ASN A 149 18.94 -1.87 -23.40
CA ASN A 149 18.24 -0.97 -24.32
C ASN A 149 16.73 -0.97 -24.04
N CYS A 150 16.14 -2.14 -23.75
CA CYS A 150 14.74 -2.23 -23.33
C CYS A 150 14.47 -1.46 -22.03
N LEU A 151 15.34 -1.59 -21.02
CA LEU A 151 15.19 -0.89 -19.74
C LEU A 151 15.37 0.62 -19.86
N LYS A 152 16.18 1.09 -20.82
CA LYS A 152 16.33 2.51 -21.12
C LYS A 152 15.00 3.11 -21.61
N ASP A 153 14.31 2.40 -22.50
CA ASP A 153 13.01 2.79 -23.06
C ASP A 153 11.85 2.02 -22.43
N TYR A 154 11.83 1.91 -21.10
CA TYR A 154 10.87 1.09 -20.34
C TYR A 154 9.39 1.45 -20.58
N ASN A 155 9.09 2.66 -21.06
CA ASN A 155 7.71 3.03 -21.45
C ASN A 155 7.23 2.25 -22.70
N ASN A 156 8.17 1.79 -23.53
CA ASN A 156 7.90 0.95 -24.71
C ASN A 156 8.07 -0.54 -24.39
N HIS A 157 8.92 -0.88 -23.42
CA HIS A 157 9.18 -2.25 -22.96
C HIS A 157 8.84 -2.39 -21.47
N PHE A 158 7.56 -2.28 -21.16
CA PHE A 158 7.07 -2.30 -19.78
C PHE A 158 6.84 -3.74 -19.29
N GLU A 159 6.75 -4.70 -20.20
CA GLU A 159 6.48 -6.12 -19.95
C GLU A 159 7.56 -6.79 -19.10
N ILE A 160 8.78 -6.24 -19.11
CA ILE A 160 9.94 -6.78 -18.39
C ILE A 160 10.09 -6.26 -16.96
N LEU A 161 9.19 -5.39 -16.49
CA LEU A 161 9.29 -4.71 -15.20
C LEU A 161 8.70 -5.56 -14.06
N ASP A 162 9.25 -6.76 -13.89
CA ASP A 162 8.79 -7.69 -12.87
C ASP A 162 9.36 -7.37 -11.49
N TYR A 163 8.46 -7.30 -10.51
CA TYR A 163 8.79 -7.09 -9.12
C TYR A 163 8.36 -8.29 -8.29
N GLN A 164 9.34 -8.84 -7.56
CA GLN A 164 9.11 -9.90 -6.57
C GLN A 164 8.99 -9.29 -5.19
N TYR A 165 7.89 -9.57 -4.51
CA TYR A 165 7.70 -9.21 -3.10
C TYR A 165 7.32 -10.43 -2.27
N LYS A 166 7.52 -10.30 -0.96
CA LYS A 166 7.19 -11.32 0.03
C LYS A 166 6.29 -10.74 1.11
N TRP A 167 5.41 -11.55 1.64
CA TRP A 167 4.58 -11.21 2.80
C TRP A 167 4.47 -12.41 3.73
N LEU A 168 4.18 -12.13 5.00
CA LEU A 168 4.06 -13.13 6.04
C LEU A 168 2.59 -13.54 6.19
N ASP A 169 2.29 -14.84 6.10
CA ASP A 169 0.96 -15.36 6.42
C ASP A 169 0.80 -15.53 7.93
N ILE A 170 0.35 -14.46 8.59
CA ILE A 170 0.19 -14.40 10.04
C ILE A 170 -0.96 -15.32 10.50
N GLU A 171 -2.03 -15.45 9.72
CA GLU A 171 -3.18 -16.30 10.07
C GLU A 171 -2.75 -17.78 10.13
N GLN A 172 -1.94 -18.23 9.18
CA GLN A 172 -1.39 -19.58 9.18
C GLN A 172 -0.40 -19.80 10.33
N ALA A 173 0.44 -18.81 10.63
CA ALA A 173 1.38 -18.87 11.75
C ALA A 173 0.68 -18.87 13.13
N ALA A 174 -0.49 -18.23 13.24
CA ALA A 174 -1.26 -18.13 14.49
C ALA A 174 -2.05 -19.40 14.85
N LYS A 175 -2.17 -20.37 13.93
CA LYS A 175 -2.87 -21.64 14.18
C LYS A 175 -2.28 -22.39 15.37
N GLU A 176 -3.14 -23.07 16.14
CA GLU A 176 -2.73 -23.80 17.34
C GLU A 176 -1.63 -24.85 17.06
N CYS A 177 -1.73 -25.56 15.94
CA CYS A 177 -0.73 -26.56 15.52
C CYS A 177 0.64 -25.95 15.16
N ASN A 178 0.72 -24.64 14.97
CA ASN A 178 1.92 -23.90 14.58
C ASN A 178 2.48 -23.04 15.72
N LYS A 179 1.93 -23.14 16.94
CA LYS A 179 2.49 -22.45 18.11
C LYS A 179 3.80 -23.09 18.55
N PHE A 180 4.79 -22.27 18.86
CA PHE A 180 6.08 -22.74 19.37
C PHE A 180 5.91 -23.34 20.76
N ASP A 181 6.29 -24.60 20.92
CA ASP A 181 6.25 -25.27 22.22
C ASP A 181 7.55 -25.00 22.98
N ARG A 182 7.44 -24.15 24.02
CA ARG A 182 8.58 -23.80 24.87
C ARG A 182 9.10 -24.99 25.68
N SER A 183 8.25 -25.96 26.02
CA SER A 183 8.66 -27.13 26.81
C SER A 183 9.58 -28.05 25.99
N LEU A 184 9.32 -28.16 24.69
CA LEU A 184 10.12 -28.94 23.75
C LEU A 184 11.22 -28.12 23.09
N GLY A 185 11.19 -26.79 23.18
CA GLY A 185 12.11 -25.88 22.51
C GLY A 185 12.00 -25.93 20.98
N ARG A 186 10.87 -26.38 20.44
CA ARG A 186 10.63 -26.56 18.99
C ARG A 186 9.14 -26.41 18.66
N TYR A 187 8.85 -26.24 17.38
CA TYR A 187 7.46 -26.39 16.91
C TYR A 187 7.02 -27.86 16.95
N PRO A 188 5.71 -28.12 17.15
CA PRO A 188 5.14 -29.46 17.11
C PRO A 188 5.45 -30.21 15.81
N SER A 189 5.61 -31.53 15.86
CA SER A 189 5.91 -32.34 14.66
C SER A 189 4.81 -32.33 13.61
N ASN A 190 3.56 -32.04 14.00
CA ASN A 190 2.41 -31.88 13.11
C ASN A 190 2.24 -30.44 12.59
N SER A 191 3.12 -29.52 12.96
CA SER A 191 3.13 -28.15 12.42
C SER A 191 3.35 -28.19 10.91
N TYR A 192 2.65 -27.32 10.20
CA TYR A 192 2.79 -27.21 8.75
C TYR A 192 2.45 -25.82 8.23
N ALA A 193 3.07 -25.49 7.11
CA ALA A 193 2.79 -24.31 6.32
C ALA A 193 2.59 -24.71 4.86
N LEU A 194 1.61 -24.10 4.20
CA LEU A 194 1.42 -24.20 2.76
C LEU A 194 1.91 -22.89 2.17
N VAL A 195 3.07 -22.93 1.51
CA VAL A 195 3.75 -21.75 1.00
C VAL A 195 3.72 -21.74 -0.51
N ASP A 196 3.18 -20.68 -1.10
CA ASP A 196 3.25 -20.44 -2.52
C ASP A 196 4.54 -19.65 -2.83
N ASP A 197 5.38 -20.25 -3.66
CA ASP A 197 6.67 -19.69 -4.08
C ASP A 197 6.63 -19.42 -5.59
N TYR A 198 6.69 -18.14 -5.95
CA TYR A 198 6.71 -17.67 -7.33
C TYR A 198 8.15 -17.47 -7.79
N TYR A 199 8.49 -18.08 -8.92
CA TYR A 199 9.83 -18.03 -9.50
C TYR A 199 9.75 -17.86 -11.03
N MET A 200 10.82 -17.31 -11.59
CA MET A 200 10.97 -17.22 -13.04
C MET A 200 11.56 -18.50 -13.59
N ASP A 201 10.94 -19.05 -14.64
CA ASP A 201 11.43 -20.20 -15.38
C ASP A 201 11.37 -19.89 -16.88
N ASN A 202 12.53 -19.74 -17.52
CA ASN A 202 12.68 -19.39 -18.93
C ASN A 202 11.84 -18.19 -19.39
N GLY A 203 11.72 -17.16 -18.54
CA GLY A 203 10.96 -15.93 -18.83
C GLY A 203 9.47 -16.01 -18.52
N THR A 204 8.97 -17.14 -18.01
CA THR A 204 7.57 -17.31 -17.60
C THR A 204 7.48 -17.40 -16.07
N ILE A 205 6.49 -16.71 -15.49
CA ILE A 205 6.22 -16.78 -14.05
C ILE A 205 5.57 -18.14 -13.75
N LYS A 206 6.20 -18.93 -12.88
CA LYS A 206 5.67 -20.20 -12.37
C LYS A 206 5.45 -20.14 -10.87
N ILE A 207 4.53 -20.98 -10.40
CA ILE A 207 4.12 -21.06 -9.01
C ILE A 207 4.34 -22.49 -8.53
N ARG A 208 4.96 -22.65 -7.37
CA ARG A 208 5.06 -23.92 -6.67
C ARG A 208 4.52 -23.80 -5.25
N THR A 209 3.45 -24.51 -4.95
CA THR A 209 2.97 -24.68 -3.58
C THR A 209 3.82 -25.74 -2.88
N LYS A 210 4.54 -25.33 -1.83
CA LYS A 210 5.36 -26.21 -0.98
C LYS A 210 4.63 -26.43 0.34
N ARG A 211 4.58 -27.68 0.81
CA ARG A 211 4.18 -27.99 2.19
C ARG A 211 5.43 -28.12 3.04
N ILE A 212 5.66 -27.17 3.95
CA ILE A 212 6.77 -27.20 4.90
C ILE A 212 6.26 -27.85 6.18
N SER A 213 6.90 -28.93 6.63
CA SER A 213 6.55 -29.66 7.85
C SER A 213 7.74 -30.51 8.29
N PRO A 214 8.18 -30.46 9.56
CA PRO A 214 7.72 -29.52 10.59
C PRO A 214 8.22 -28.08 10.33
N ILE A 215 7.60 -27.12 10.99
CA ILE A 215 8.04 -25.72 10.96
C ILE A 215 9.27 -25.55 11.85
N HIS A 216 10.21 -24.71 11.42
CA HIS A 216 11.42 -24.39 12.17
C HIS A 216 11.45 -22.94 12.64
N SER A 217 10.89 -22.03 11.85
CA SER A 217 10.94 -20.61 12.16
C SER A 217 9.78 -19.83 11.54
N MET A 218 9.61 -18.57 11.98
CA MET A 218 8.64 -17.66 11.35
C MET A 218 8.94 -17.42 9.87
N ASN A 219 10.18 -17.67 9.41
CA ASN A 219 10.52 -17.52 8.00
C ASN A 219 9.82 -18.54 7.09
N ASP A 220 9.36 -19.65 7.64
CA ASP A 220 8.68 -20.71 6.88
C ASP A 220 7.25 -20.33 6.47
N PHE A 221 6.74 -19.17 6.93
CA PHE A 221 5.41 -18.66 6.56
C PHE A 221 5.46 -17.52 5.54
N TYR A 222 6.64 -17.19 4.99
CA TYR A 222 6.72 -16.18 3.94
C TYR A 222 6.25 -16.74 2.60
N MET A 223 5.27 -16.06 2.02
CA MET A 223 4.84 -16.24 0.64
C MET A 223 5.65 -15.32 -0.26
N THR A 224 5.85 -15.71 -1.53
CA THR A 224 6.45 -14.84 -2.54
C THR A 224 5.48 -14.64 -3.70
N LYS A 225 5.54 -13.50 -4.37
CA LYS A 225 4.79 -13.25 -5.61
C LYS A 225 5.59 -12.37 -6.54
N ILE A 226 5.48 -12.69 -7.83
CA ILE A 226 6.06 -11.91 -8.92
C ILE A 226 4.92 -11.28 -9.69
N ILE A 227 4.98 -9.97 -9.88
CA ILE A 227 3.99 -9.21 -10.66
C ILE A 227 4.69 -8.17 -11.51
N ASN A 228 4.17 -7.92 -12.71
CA ASN A 228 4.61 -6.78 -13.51
C ASN A 228 4.20 -5.49 -12.78
N ALA A 229 5.16 -4.59 -12.54
CA ALA A 229 4.94 -3.36 -11.78
C ALA A 229 4.20 -2.27 -12.57
N TYR A 230 4.16 -2.37 -13.91
CA TYR A 230 3.65 -1.31 -14.76
C TYR A 230 2.12 -1.37 -14.91
N PRO A 231 1.40 -0.23 -14.82
CA PRO A 231 -0.06 -0.22 -14.97
C PRO A 231 -0.52 -0.57 -16.38
N ASP A 232 -1.71 -1.15 -16.49
CA ASP A 232 -2.35 -1.43 -17.77
C ASP A 232 -2.74 -0.12 -18.48
N ARG A 233 -2.12 0.12 -19.64
CA ARG A 233 -2.35 1.31 -20.48
C ARG A 233 -3.67 1.27 -21.22
N LEU A 234 -4.22 0.08 -21.44
CA LEU A 234 -5.43 -0.12 -22.24
C LEU A 234 -6.69 -0.14 -21.39
N ALA A 235 -6.58 0.01 -20.06
CA ALA A 235 -7.70 -0.06 -19.12
C ALA A 235 -8.91 0.82 -19.50
N PHE A 236 -8.67 2.04 -20.00
CA PHE A 236 -9.76 2.94 -20.43
C PHE A 236 -10.46 2.48 -21.72
N VAL A 237 -9.72 1.82 -22.62
CA VAL A 237 -10.27 1.30 -23.88
C VAL A 237 -11.02 -0.01 -23.61
N SER A 238 -10.48 -0.87 -22.73
CA SER A 238 -11.11 -2.14 -22.37
C SER A 238 -12.40 -1.96 -21.56
N ASP A 239 -12.44 -0.99 -20.64
CA ASP A 239 -13.61 -0.78 -19.78
C ASP A 239 -14.77 -0.09 -20.50
N PHE A 240 -14.47 0.73 -21.52
CA PHE A 240 -15.47 1.50 -22.26
C PHE A 240 -15.37 1.21 -23.75
N THR A 241 -15.89 0.06 -24.15
CA THR A 241 -16.03 -0.31 -25.56
C THR A 241 -16.93 0.70 -26.29
N TYR A 242 -16.58 0.99 -27.55
CA TYR A 242 -17.26 1.97 -28.40
C TYR A 242 -17.17 3.44 -27.91
N SER A 243 -16.14 3.78 -27.14
CA SER A 243 -15.83 5.16 -26.73
C SER A 243 -14.44 5.59 -27.22
N TYR A 244 -14.30 6.84 -27.65
CA TYR A 244 -13.00 7.40 -28.06
C TYR A 244 -12.13 7.72 -26.84
N ASN A 245 -11.29 6.76 -26.45
CA ASN A 245 -10.40 6.84 -25.30
C ASN A 245 -8.90 6.75 -25.68
N ASP A 246 -8.55 6.78 -26.96
CA ASP A 246 -7.16 6.66 -27.44
C ASP A 246 -6.16 7.62 -26.75
N PRO A 247 -6.51 8.90 -26.44
CA PRO A 247 -5.58 9.79 -25.73
C PRO A 247 -5.26 9.32 -24.30
N THR A 248 -6.14 8.56 -23.67
CA THR A 248 -5.96 8.05 -22.30
C THR A 248 -5.01 6.85 -22.22
N THR A 249 -4.62 6.25 -23.36
CA THR A 249 -3.57 5.21 -23.40
C THR A 249 -2.22 5.71 -22.86
N LYS A 250 -2.01 7.03 -22.88
CA LYS A 250 -0.82 7.69 -22.36
C LYS A 250 -1.00 8.26 -20.95
N TYR A 251 -2.08 7.87 -20.24
CA TYR A 251 -2.43 8.40 -18.92
C TYR A 251 -1.28 8.31 -17.92
N PHE A 252 -0.62 7.14 -17.80
CA PHE A 252 0.51 6.98 -16.88
C PHE A 252 1.82 7.62 -17.37
N ILE A 253 1.96 7.81 -18.68
CA ILE A 253 3.19 8.26 -19.34
C ILE A 253 3.33 9.78 -19.30
N LEU A 254 2.24 10.51 -19.54
CA LEU A 254 2.29 11.96 -19.68
C LEU A 254 2.36 12.67 -18.32
N ASN A 255 3.27 13.63 -18.20
CA ASN A 255 3.41 14.45 -17.00
C ASN A 255 2.15 15.26 -16.65
N ALA A 256 1.27 15.50 -17.63
CA ALA A 256 -0.01 16.17 -17.42
C ALA A 256 -0.90 15.44 -16.39
N TYR A 257 -0.73 14.12 -16.24
CA TYR A 257 -1.50 13.30 -15.31
C TYR A 257 -0.76 13.01 -13.99
N ASP A 258 0.35 13.69 -13.70
CA ASP A 258 1.19 13.38 -12.52
C ASP A 258 0.44 13.50 -11.19
N ARG A 259 -0.51 14.43 -11.10
CA ARG A 259 -1.35 14.67 -9.91
C ARG A 259 -2.70 13.96 -9.95
N TYR A 260 -2.92 13.10 -10.93
CA TYR A 260 -4.14 12.29 -11.03
C TYR A 260 -3.91 10.95 -10.33
N PRO A 261 -4.96 10.29 -9.82
CA PRO A 261 -4.85 8.98 -9.21
C PRO A 261 -4.34 7.95 -10.21
N VAL A 262 -3.49 7.03 -9.75
CA VAL A 262 -3.07 5.89 -10.56
C VAL A 262 -4.26 4.95 -10.77
N VAL A 263 -4.46 4.52 -12.02
CA VAL A 263 -5.50 3.57 -12.43
C VAL A 263 -4.91 2.55 -13.38
N GLY A 264 -5.68 1.51 -13.72
CA GLY A 264 -5.16 0.37 -14.49
C GLY A 264 -4.25 -0.53 -13.66
N VAL A 265 -4.40 -0.48 -12.33
CA VAL A 265 -3.63 -1.30 -11.38
C VAL A 265 -4.51 -2.37 -10.76
N THR A 266 -3.99 -3.58 -10.68
CA THR A 266 -4.67 -4.71 -10.02
C THR A 266 -4.48 -4.63 -8.50
N TRP A 267 -5.29 -5.37 -7.74
CA TRP A 267 -5.13 -5.50 -6.29
C TRP A 267 -3.74 -6.04 -5.90
N GLU A 268 -3.21 -6.96 -6.72
CA GLU A 268 -1.90 -7.57 -6.53
C GLU A 268 -0.76 -6.56 -6.75
N GLN A 269 -0.88 -5.70 -7.77
CA GLN A 269 0.05 -4.60 -8.01
C GLN A 269 0.00 -3.55 -6.88
N ALA A 270 -1.18 -3.25 -6.35
CA ALA A 270 -1.32 -2.33 -5.23
C ALA A 270 -0.63 -2.85 -3.95
N ASN A 271 -0.74 -4.16 -3.66
CA ASN A 271 0.00 -4.78 -2.57
C ASN A 271 1.52 -4.82 -2.80
N ALA A 272 1.94 -5.07 -4.05
CA ALA A 272 3.35 -4.96 -4.42
C ALA A 272 3.91 -3.56 -4.15
N PHE A 273 3.16 -2.51 -4.48
CA PHE A 273 3.51 -1.13 -4.15
C PHE A 273 3.62 -0.91 -2.64
N CYS A 274 2.66 -1.43 -1.85
CA CYS A 274 2.70 -1.33 -0.38
C CYS A 274 3.96 -2.00 0.21
N ALA A 275 4.26 -3.23 -0.23
CA ALA A 275 5.46 -3.96 0.18
C ALA A 275 6.76 -3.24 -0.24
N TRP A 276 6.77 -2.65 -1.44
CA TRP A 276 7.88 -1.81 -1.88
C TRP A 276 8.05 -0.57 -1.00
N ARG A 277 6.96 0.16 -0.72
CA ARG A 277 6.98 1.39 0.10
C ARG A 277 7.51 1.09 1.52
N THR A 278 7.09 -0.02 2.11
CA THR A 278 7.62 -0.53 3.38
C THR A 278 9.14 -0.69 3.32
N ASN A 279 9.64 -1.44 2.35
CA ASN A 279 11.08 -1.66 2.20
C ASN A 279 11.84 -0.36 1.92
N TYR A 280 11.28 0.53 1.11
CA TYR A 280 11.87 1.81 0.75
C TYR A 280 12.01 2.73 1.97
N VAL A 281 10.97 2.84 2.79
CA VAL A 281 10.98 3.66 4.00
C VAL A 281 11.86 3.05 5.08
N ASN A 282 11.73 1.75 5.36
CA ASN A 282 12.53 1.08 6.41
C ASN A 282 14.04 1.20 6.14
N ARG A 283 14.47 1.12 4.86
CA ARG A 283 15.87 1.34 4.47
C ARG A 283 16.37 2.75 4.75
N LYS A 284 15.53 3.77 4.60
CA LYS A 284 15.90 5.17 4.81
C LYS A 284 15.83 5.60 6.28
N SER A 285 14.85 5.09 7.02
CA SER A 285 14.58 5.51 8.39
C SER A 285 15.50 4.85 9.42
N GLY A 286 16.13 3.71 9.08
CA GLY A 286 16.94 2.93 10.02
C GLY A 286 16.15 2.32 11.19
N TYR A 287 14.82 2.38 11.11
CA TYR A 287 13.86 1.84 12.07
C TYR A 287 12.90 0.91 11.33
N VAL A 288 12.64 -0.25 11.92
CA VAL A 288 11.63 -1.20 11.43
C VAL A 288 10.30 -0.81 12.07
N GLY A 289 9.48 -0.06 11.31
CA GLY A 289 8.11 0.26 11.69
C GLY A 289 7.12 -0.80 11.22
N GLN A 290 5.83 -0.56 11.49
CA GLN A 290 4.75 -1.33 10.88
C GLN A 290 4.76 -1.16 9.35
N ASP A 291 4.31 -2.19 8.66
CA ASP A 291 4.29 -2.22 7.19
C ASP A 291 3.16 -1.36 6.63
N TYR A 292 3.40 -0.77 5.46
CA TYR A 292 2.35 -0.19 4.63
C TYR A 292 1.54 -1.33 4.00
N ARG A 293 0.22 -1.14 3.96
CA ARG A 293 -0.76 -2.06 3.37
C ARG A 293 -1.95 -1.30 2.82
N LEU A 294 -2.86 -2.01 2.17
CA LEU A 294 -4.17 -1.49 1.81
C LEU A 294 -5.04 -1.34 3.08
N PRO A 295 -5.97 -0.38 3.13
CA PRO A 295 -6.91 -0.28 4.24
C PRO A 295 -7.79 -1.52 4.31
N THR A 296 -8.20 -1.91 5.52
CA THR A 296 -9.35 -2.82 5.66
C THR A 296 -10.64 -2.09 5.29
N GLU A 297 -11.70 -2.83 4.98
CA GLU A 297 -13.02 -2.22 4.71
C GLU A 297 -13.47 -1.30 5.85
N ALA A 298 -13.26 -1.73 7.10
CA ALA A 298 -13.67 -0.99 8.29
C ALA A 298 -12.80 0.25 8.52
N GLU A 299 -11.49 0.17 8.30
CA GLU A 299 -10.59 1.32 8.34
C GLU A 299 -10.99 2.36 7.30
N PHE A 300 -11.29 1.93 6.08
CA PHE A 300 -11.73 2.82 5.01
C PHE A 300 -13.03 3.55 5.38
N GLU A 301 -14.05 2.82 5.84
CA GLU A 301 -15.33 3.42 6.19
C GLU A 301 -15.24 4.36 7.40
N TRP A 302 -14.48 3.97 8.42
CA TRP A 302 -14.21 4.84 9.58
C TRP A 302 -13.54 6.14 9.16
N ALA A 303 -12.51 6.02 8.30
CA ALA A 303 -11.79 7.15 7.75
C ALA A 303 -12.68 8.03 6.87
N ALA A 304 -13.51 7.43 6.01
CA ALA A 304 -14.42 8.13 5.10
C ALA A 304 -15.45 8.96 5.87
N ARG A 305 -16.01 8.43 6.96
CA ARG A 305 -16.97 9.13 7.83
C ARG A 305 -16.37 10.35 8.55
N GLY A 306 -15.05 10.49 8.60
CA GLY A 306 -14.38 11.74 9.01
C GLY A 306 -14.74 12.20 10.43
N GLY A 307 -14.97 11.28 11.36
CA GLY A 307 -15.35 11.56 12.74
C GLY A 307 -16.84 11.84 12.99
N LYS A 308 -17.70 11.64 11.98
CA LYS A 308 -19.16 11.77 12.08
C LYS A 308 -19.80 10.39 12.16
N GLN A 309 -20.72 10.18 13.10
CA GLN A 309 -21.46 8.92 13.18
C GLN A 309 -22.57 8.89 12.13
N GLN A 310 -22.77 7.74 11.47
CA GLN A 310 -23.83 7.51 10.48
C GLN A 310 -23.88 8.49 9.30
N ALA A 311 -22.76 9.16 8.99
CA ALA A 311 -22.67 10.05 7.83
C ALA A 311 -22.88 9.26 6.52
N MET A 312 -23.83 9.71 5.70
CA MET A 312 -24.12 9.11 4.39
C MET A 312 -22.91 9.24 3.44
N TYR A 313 -22.36 10.46 3.35
CA TYR A 313 -21.19 10.81 2.55
C TYR A 313 -20.08 11.40 3.44
N PRO A 314 -18.81 11.49 2.97
CA PRO A 314 -17.69 11.99 3.78
C PRO A 314 -17.85 13.41 4.34
N TRP A 315 -18.57 14.28 3.62
CA TRP A 315 -18.89 15.63 4.07
C TRP A 315 -20.03 15.69 5.10
N GLY A 316 -20.73 14.57 5.38
CA GLY A 316 -21.71 14.43 6.46
C GLY A 316 -23.17 14.73 6.08
N SER A 317 -23.39 15.66 5.15
CA SER A 317 -24.73 15.93 4.60
C SER A 317 -25.19 14.78 3.69
N PRO A 318 -26.49 14.43 3.65
CA PRO A 318 -27.04 13.44 2.71
C PRO A 318 -27.15 13.97 1.27
N TYR A 319 -26.83 15.24 1.02
CA TYR A 319 -26.89 15.83 -0.32
C TYR A 319 -25.54 15.77 -1.02
N ILE A 320 -25.56 15.48 -2.32
CA ILE A 320 -24.37 15.44 -3.21
C ILE A 320 -23.88 16.83 -3.66
N ARG A 321 -24.60 17.88 -3.26
CA ARG A 321 -24.29 19.28 -3.57
C ARG A 321 -24.22 20.10 -2.30
N ASP A 322 -23.43 21.17 -2.36
CA ASP A 322 -23.43 22.21 -1.33
C ASP A 322 -24.64 23.16 -1.45
N ALA A 323 -24.73 24.13 -0.55
CA ALA A 323 -25.80 25.15 -0.56
C ALA A 323 -25.78 26.05 -1.82
N LYS A 324 -24.65 26.12 -2.55
CA LYS A 324 -24.51 26.87 -3.80
C LYS A 324 -24.87 26.01 -5.02
N GLY A 325 -25.16 24.72 -4.83
CA GLY A 325 -25.45 23.77 -5.89
C GLY A 325 -24.21 23.15 -6.55
N CYS A 326 -23.01 23.38 -6.03
CA CYS A 326 -21.77 22.78 -6.50
C CYS A 326 -21.66 21.32 -6.03
N PHE A 327 -21.18 20.43 -6.89
CA PHE A 327 -20.92 19.04 -6.51
C PHE A 327 -19.72 18.94 -5.57
N LEU A 328 -19.76 17.96 -4.67
CA LEU A 328 -18.77 17.76 -3.60
C LEU A 328 -17.78 16.62 -3.87
N ALA A 329 -17.91 15.96 -5.02
CA ALA A 329 -17.08 14.84 -5.45
C ALA A 329 -17.10 14.71 -6.98
N ASN A 330 -16.12 13.96 -7.53
CA ASN A 330 -16.07 13.56 -8.93
C ASN A 330 -16.80 12.22 -9.15
N PHE A 331 -17.89 12.19 -9.89
CA PHE A 331 -18.69 10.98 -10.14
C PHE A 331 -19.51 11.11 -11.42
N LYS A 332 -20.49 10.23 -11.63
CA LYS A 332 -21.46 10.36 -12.72
C LYS A 332 -22.77 11.00 -12.21
N PRO A 333 -22.90 12.33 -12.23
CA PRO A 333 -24.05 13.03 -11.65
C PRO A 333 -25.34 12.90 -12.46
N MET A 334 -25.23 12.85 -13.79
CA MET A 334 -26.39 12.87 -14.68
C MET A 334 -26.24 11.85 -15.82
N ARG A 335 -27.37 11.39 -16.36
CA ARG A 335 -27.38 10.45 -17.48
C ARG A 335 -26.74 11.11 -18.71
N GLY A 336 -25.57 10.59 -19.11
CA GLY A 336 -24.83 11.06 -20.30
C GLY A 336 -23.99 12.32 -20.09
N ASN A 337 -24.12 13.03 -18.97
CA ASN A 337 -23.32 14.20 -18.65
C ASN A 337 -22.38 13.92 -17.47
N TYR A 338 -21.18 13.40 -17.79
CA TYR A 338 -20.13 13.15 -16.81
C TYR A 338 -19.51 14.47 -16.30
N ARG A 339 -19.41 15.50 -17.15
CA ARG A 339 -18.72 16.76 -16.84
C ARG A 339 -19.45 17.68 -15.86
N ALA A 340 -20.63 17.33 -15.37
CA ALA A 340 -21.43 18.28 -14.60
C ALA A 340 -20.80 18.64 -13.24
N ASP A 341 -19.91 17.81 -12.73
CA ASP A 341 -19.08 18.07 -11.54
C ASP A 341 -17.77 18.82 -11.84
N GLY A 342 -17.39 18.94 -13.12
CA GLY A 342 -16.18 19.61 -13.58
C GLY A 342 -15.20 18.69 -14.32
N ALA A 343 -15.32 17.36 -14.23
CA ALA A 343 -14.42 16.40 -14.85
C ALA A 343 -15.18 15.35 -15.69
N VAL A 344 -14.61 14.94 -16.83
CA VAL A 344 -15.23 13.87 -17.65
C VAL A 344 -14.80 12.48 -17.18
N ARG A 345 -13.62 12.39 -16.57
CA ARG A 345 -13.00 11.15 -16.09
C ARG A 345 -12.42 11.41 -14.69
N THR A 346 -11.25 10.88 -14.38
CA THR A 346 -10.53 11.23 -13.15
C THR A 346 -10.26 12.74 -13.07
N ALA A 347 -10.20 13.24 -11.85
CA ALA A 347 -9.79 14.59 -11.50
C ALA A 347 -8.41 14.54 -10.82
N GLN A 348 -7.75 15.69 -10.68
CA GLN A 348 -6.55 15.76 -9.85
C GLN A 348 -6.94 15.43 -8.40
N VAL A 349 -6.07 14.72 -7.69
CA VAL A 349 -6.31 14.46 -6.26
C VAL A 349 -6.41 15.77 -5.49
N ALA A 350 -7.20 15.77 -4.43
CA ALA A 350 -7.53 16.95 -3.61
C ALA A 350 -8.21 18.10 -4.38
N SER A 351 -9.01 17.78 -5.41
CA SER A 351 -9.82 18.79 -6.13
C SER A 351 -11.07 19.22 -5.35
N TYR A 352 -11.59 18.36 -4.48
CA TYR A 352 -12.79 18.60 -3.68
C TYR A 352 -12.45 18.80 -2.20
N PRO A 353 -13.37 19.34 -1.37
CA PRO A 353 -13.10 19.57 0.04
C PRO A 353 -12.78 18.28 0.82
N PRO A 354 -11.86 18.32 1.80
CA PRO A 354 -11.55 17.17 2.61
C PRO A 354 -12.67 16.86 3.62
N ASN A 355 -12.69 15.64 4.12
CA ASN A 355 -13.58 15.25 5.22
C ASN A 355 -13.06 15.75 6.59
N GLY A 356 -13.76 15.40 7.68
CA GLY A 356 -13.40 15.86 9.02
C GLY A 356 -12.06 15.35 9.57
N TYR A 357 -11.43 14.38 8.92
CA TYR A 357 -10.07 13.92 9.21
C TYR A 357 -9.02 14.53 8.29
N GLY A 358 -9.39 15.40 7.35
CA GLY A 358 -8.44 15.98 6.40
C GLY A 358 -8.08 15.05 5.24
N LEU A 359 -8.88 14.00 5.00
CA LEU A 359 -8.74 13.09 3.87
C LEU A 359 -9.55 13.61 2.68
N TYR A 360 -8.98 13.51 1.49
CA TYR A 360 -9.59 13.93 0.24
C TYR A 360 -10.08 12.72 -0.56
N ASP A 361 -11.06 12.97 -1.42
CA ASP A 361 -11.56 12.03 -2.43
C ASP A 361 -11.97 10.66 -1.86
N MET A 362 -12.41 10.62 -0.59
CA MET A 362 -12.95 9.40 0.03
C MET A 362 -14.29 8.95 -0.60
N ALA A 363 -14.89 9.80 -1.43
CA ALA A 363 -16.05 9.51 -2.25
C ALA A 363 -15.82 10.06 -3.67
N GLY A 364 -15.97 9.20 -4.67
CA GLY A 364 -15.77 9.54 -6.07
C GLY A 364 -14.31 9.50 -6.49
N ASN A 365 -14.01 10.15 -7.62
CA ASN A 365 -12.74 10.12 -8.33
C ASN A 365 -12.38 8.71 -8.79
N VAL A 366 -11.77 7.87 -7.93
CA VAL A 366 -11.53 6.46 -8.22
C VAL A 366 -12.01 5.60 -7.05
N SER A 367 -12.59 4.45 -7.36
CA SER A 367 -12.84 3.44 -6.35
C SER A 367 -11.51 2.90 -5.84
N GLU A 368 -11.44 2.55 -4.56
CA GLU A 368 -10.17 2.19 -3.94
C GLU A 368 -10.13 0.74 -3.49
N TRP A 369 -9.04 0.05 -3.85
CA TRP A 369 -8.75 -1.29 -3.36
C TRP A 369 -8.60 -1.31 -1.84
N THR A 370 -9.27 -2.27 -1.20
CA THR A 370 -9.08 -2.61 0.22
C THR A 370 -8.41 -3.98 0.35
N GLU A 371 -7.79 -4.26 1.49
CA GLU A 371 -7.18 -5.56 1.79
C GLU A 371 -8.24 -6.68 1.90
N SER A 372 -9.45 -6.31 2.30
CA SER A 372 -10.54 -7.23 2.62
C SER A 372 -11.09 -7.97 1.39
N ALA A 373 -11.34 -9.27 1.55
CA ALA A 373 -11.96 -10.11 0.53
C ALA A 373 -13.48 -9.95 0.55
N TYR A 374 -14.11 -10.00 -0.63
CA TYR A 374 -15.56 -9.83 -0.74
C TYR A 374 -16.27 -11.17 -0.61
N LEU A 375 -16.98 -11.37 0.51
CA LEU A 375 -18.03 -12.38 0.64
C LEU A 375 -19.31 -11.73 1.16
N PRO A 376 -20.50 -12.05 0.62
CA PRO A 376 -21.76 -11.44 1.07
C PRO A 376 -22.01 -11.58 2.59
N VAL A 377 -21.59 -12.70 3.17
CA VAL A 377 -21.84 -13.05 4.59
C VAL A 377 -20.72 -12.55 5.52
N SER A 378 -19.54 -12.20 4.99
CA SER A 378 -18.36 -11.84 5.80
C SER A 378 -18.64 -10.73 6.82
N ALA A 379 -19.47 -9.75 6.48
CA ALA A 379 -19.82 -8.63 7.36
C ALA A 379 -20.38 -9.10 8.72
N ASN A 380 -21.17 -10.18 8.74
CA ASN A 380 -21.84 -10.67 9.94
C ASN A 380 -20.92 -11.54 10.81
N GLU A 381 -19.99 -12.28 10.21
CA GLU A 381 -19.12 -13.25 10.90
C GLU A 381 -17.82 -12.64 11.44
N MET A 382 -17.44 -11.46 10.94
CA MET A 382 -16.23 -10.77 11.41
C MET A 382 -16.35 -10.35 12.89
N SER A 383 -15.22 -10.31 13.61
CA SER A 383 -15.15 -9.73 14.95
C SER A 383 -15.55 -8.26 14.97
N ASP A 384 -16.02 -7.76 16.10
CA ASP A 384 -16.30 -6.34 16.31
C ASP A 384 -15.03 -5.53 16.60
N LEU A 385 -13.91 -6.18 16.93
CA LEU A 385 -12.60 -5.54 17.14
C LEU A 385 -11.76 -5.66 15.86
N ASN A 386 -11.44 -4.52 15.24
CA ASN A 386 -10.68 -4.42 13.99
C ASN A 386 -11.13 -5.44 12.92
N PRO A 387 -12.42 -5.42 12.51
CA PRO A 387 -12.95 -6.36 11.53
C PRO A 387 -12.14 -6.33 10.23
N SER A 388 -11.63 -7.50 9.88
CA SER A 388 -11.02 -7.75 8.57
C SER A 388 -11.23 -9.21 8.22
N PHE A 389 -11.64 -9.45 6.98
CA PHE A 389 -11.65 -10.77 6.39
C PHE A 389 -10.69 -10.74 5.22
N THR A 390 -9.53 -11.39 5.35
CA THR A 390 -8.53 -11.47 4.29
C THR A 390 -8.53 -12.86 3.69
N TYR A 391 -8.36 -12.95 2.37
CA TYR A 391 -8.22 -14.23 1.68
C TYR A 391 -7.33 -14.06 0.47
N ASN A 392 -6.16 -14.67 0.48
CA ASN A 392 -5.23 -14.64 -0.64
C ASN A 392 -5.55 -15.79 -1.59
N ALA A 393 -6.41 -15.53 -2.56
CA ALA A 393 -6.85 -16.55 -3.50
C ALA A 393 -5.70 -17.00 -4.41
N LYS A 394 -5.55 -18.32 -4.54
CA LYS A 394 -4.63 -18.98 -5.45
C LYS A 394 -5.16 -18.91 -6.87
N ALA A 395 -4.26 -19.12 -7.84
CA ALA A 395 -4.64 -19.18 -9.25
C ALA A 395 -5.67 -20.31 -9.52
N SER A 396 -5.54 -21.44 -8.81
CA SER A 396 -6.43 -22.60 -8.92
C SER A 396 -7.79 -22.42 -8.24
N ASP A 397 -7.94 -21.41 -7.38
CA ASP A 397 -9.16 -21.24 -6.61
C ASP A 397 -10.31 -20.76 -7.51
N PRO A 398 -11.58 -21.06 -7.16
CA PRO A 398 -12.73 -20.54 -7.87
C PRO A 398 -12.76 -19.02 -7.89
N ASP A 399 -13.23 -18.43 -8.99
CA ASP A 399 -13.20 -16.97 -9.19
C ASP A 399 -13.98 -16.20 -8.13
N ILE A 400 -15.02 -16.79 -7.55
CA ILE A 400 -15.78 -16.17 -6.45
C ILE A 400 -14.89 -15.79 -5.25
N LEU A 401 -13.84 -16.56 -4.98
CA LEU A 401 -12.92 -16.32 -3.87
C LEU A 401 -11.84 -15.27 -4.22
N LYS A 402 -11.67 -14.93 -5.50
CA LYS A 402 -10.72 -13.91 -5.99
C LYS A 402 -11.26 -12.49 -5.91
N ARG A 403 -12.47 -12.30 -5.38
CA ARG A 403 -13.12 -10.99 -5.28
C ARG A 403 -12.58 -10.19 -4.09
N LYS A 404 -12.22 -8.94 -4.34
CA LYS A 404 -11.72 -7.99 -3.33
C LYS A 404 -12.66 -6.80 -3.22
N ILE A 405 -12.82 -6.26 -2.01
CA ILE A 405 -13.73 -5.15 -1.77
C ILE A 405 -13.11 -3.87 -2.32
N ILE A 406 -13.92 -3.10 -3.03
CA ILE A 406 -13.63 -1.72 -3.43
C ILE A 406 -14.62 -0.75 -2.77
N LYS A 407 -14.13 0.43 -2.38
CA LYS A 407 -14.90 1.45 -1.65
C LYS A 407 -14.75 2.83 -2.29
N GLY A 408 -15.62 3.78 -1.92
CA GLY A 408 -15.58 5.19 -2.33
C GLY A 408 -16.35 5.53 -3.61
N GLY A 409 -16.50 4.57 -4.52
CA GLY A 409 -17.08 4.84 -5.83
C GLY A 409 -16.13 5.66 -6.71
N SER A 410 -16.45 5.78 -8.00
CA SER A 410 -15.55 6.42 -8.97
C SER A 410 -16.24 7.47 -9.82
N TRP A 411 -15.45 8.15 -10.66
CA TRP A 411 -15.91 9.08 -11.69
C TRP A 411 -16.99 8.48 -12.63
N LYS A 412 -17.04 7.14 -12.78
CA LYS A 412 -18.05 6.48 -13.61
C LYS A 412 -19.34 6.12 -12.88
N ASP A 413 -19.32 6.11 -11.56
CA ASP A 413 -20.39 5.57 -10.73
C ASP A 413 -21.40 6.64 -10.32
N VAL A 414 -22.63 6.21 -10.05
CA VAL A 414 -23.69 7.09 -9.55
C VAL A 414 -23.56 7.31 -8.03
N ALA A 415 -24.25 8.32 -7.52
CA ALA A 415 -24.21 8.75 -6.12
C ALA A 415 -24.38 7.62 -5.08
N ALA A 416 -25.15 6.56 -5.39
CA ALA A 416 -25.33 5.42 -4.48
C ALA A 416 -23.99 4.75 -4.08
N TYR A 417 -23.01 4.70 -4.98
CA TYR A 417 -21.70 4.11 -4.71
C TYR A 417 -20.74 5.03 -3.95
N LEU A 418 -21.07 6.32 -3.85
CA LEU A 418 -20.25 7.32 -3.13
C LEU A 418 -20.51 7.31 -1.62
N GLN A 419 -21.53 6.57 -1.17
CA GLN A 419 -21.85 6.50 0.25
C GLN A 419 -20.72 5.81 1.03
N CYS A 420 -20.43 6.28 2.24
CA CYS A 420 -19.36 5.70 3.07
C CYS A 420 -19.56 4.19 3.31
N GLY A 421 -20.83 3.77 3.50
CA GLY A 421 -21.22 2.38 3.72
C GLY A 421 -21.33 1.53 2.45
N ALA A 422 -21.32 2.13 1.26
CA ALA A 422 -21.43 1.37 0.01
C ALA A 422 -20.19 0.48 -0.16
N ARG A 423 -20.41 -0.77 -0.58
CA ARG A 423 -19.35 -1.73 -0.88
C ARG A 423 -19.60 -2.33 -2.25
N SER A 424 -18.55 -2.49 -3.03
CA SER A 424 -18.59 -3.23 -4.29
C SER A 424 -17.38 -4.16 -4.33
N PHE A 425 -17.24 -4.93 -5.40
CA PHE A 425 -16.11 -5.81 -5.60
C PHE A 425 -15.58 -5.76 -7.01
N GLU A 426 -14.32 -6.15 -7.13
CA GLU A 426 -13.70 -6.49 -8.41
C GLU A 426 -12.72 -7.64 -8.18
N TYR A 427 -12.36 -8.37 -9.23
CA TYR A 427 -11.43 -9.49 -9.12
C TYR A 427 -9.99 -9.01 -8.93
N GLN A 428 -9.22 -9.70 -8.08
CA GLN A 428 -7.89 -9.28 -7.65
C GLN A 428 -6.87 -9.10 -8.81
N ASN A 429 -7.09 -9.78 -9.93
CA ASN A 429 -6.22 -9.80 -11.11
C ASN A 429 -6.70 -8.87 -12.24
N VAL A 430 -7.78 -8.10 -12.03
CA VAL A 430 -8.36 -7.23 -13.05
C VAL A 430 -7.94 -5.79 -12.81
N SER A 431 -7.42 -5.15 -13.86
CA SER A 431 -7.12 -3.72 -13.93
C SER A 431 -8.36 -2.96 -14.42
N ARG A 432 -8.67 -1.83 -13.80
CA ARG A 432 -9.77 -0.94 -14.22
C ARG A 432 -9.30 0.52 -14.26
N SER A 433 -9.86 1.27 -15.19
CA SER A 433 -9.63 2.71 -15.41
C SER A 433 -10.25 3.63 -14.35
N TYR A 434 -11.05 3.05 -13.46
CA TYR A 434 -11.78 3.75 -12.40
C TYR A 434 -11.47 3.19 -11.01
N ILE A 435 -10.48 2.29 -10.89
CA ILE A 435 -10.03 1.74 -9.61
C ILE A 435 -8.56 2.13 -9.40
N GLY A 436 -8.30 2.76 -8.27
CA GLY A 436 -6.98 3.07 -7.74
C GLY A 436 -6.84 2.51 -6.32
N PHE A 437 -5.98 3.14 -5.51
CA PHE A 437 -5.82 2.77 -4.11
C PHE A 437 -5.11 3.87 -3.31
N ARG A 438 -5.21 3.78 -1.99
CA ARG A 438 -4.39 4.52 -1.02
C ARG A 438 -3.76 3.55 -0.02
N CYS A 439 -2.66 3.94 0.61
CA CYS A 439 -2.04 3.09 1.64
C CYS A 439 -2.47 3.51 3.04
N VAL A 440 -2.43 2.55 3.95
CA VAL A 440 -2.45 2.76 5.39
C VAL A 440 -1.20 2.16 6.02
N LYS A 441 -0.90 2.60 7.24
CA LYS A 441 0.15 2.05 8.08
C LYS A 441 -0.35 2.01 9.51
N SER A 442 -0.35 0.82 10.13
CA SER A 442 -0.64 0.69 11.55
C SER A 442 0.35 1.50 12.38
N THR A 443 -0.09 2.03 13.50
CA THR A 443 0.73 2.88 14.37
C THR A 443 1.07 2.17 15.68
N ASN A 444 2.25 2.44 16.20
CA ASN A 444 2.64 2.03 17.54
C ASN A 444 2.29 3.12 18.58
N LEU A 445 1.85 4.30 18.13
CA LEU A 445 1.46 5.41 18.99
C LEU A 445 0.02 5.23 19.49
N ARG A 446 -0.21 5.40 20.79
CA ARG A 446 -1.58 5.41 21.36
C ARG A 446 -2.20 6.81 21.43
N ARG A 447 -1.36 7.86 21.34
CA ARG A 447 -1.77 9.27 21.34
C ARG A 447 -0.70 10.12 20.67
N ILE A 448 -1.09 11.07 19.83
CA ILE A 448 -0.18 12.10 19.35
C ILE A 448 -0.06 13.17 20.43
N THR A 449 1.13 13.34 21.01
CA THR A 449 1.47 14.52 21.79
C THR A 449 1.70 15.69 20.83
N LYS A 450 1.20 16.90 21.17
CA LYS A 450 1.23 18.12 20.33
C LYS A 450 2.62 18.55 19.78
N THR A 451 3.69 17.86 20.13
CA THR A 451 5.08 18.17 19.79
C THR A 451 5.53 17.65 18.41
N ASN A 452 4.69 16.94 17.66
CA ASN A 452 5.09 16.24 16.43
C ASN A 452 4.48 16.81 15.13
N TYR A 453 4.01 18.06 15.14
CA TYR A 453 3.58 18.76 13.92
C TYR A 453 4.68 19.69 13.40
#